data_AF-A0A943QTP8-F1
#
_entry.id   AF-A0A943QTP8-F1
#
_cell.length_a   1.000
_cell.length_b   1.000
_cell.length_c   1.000
_cell.angle_alpha   90.00
_cell.angle_beta   90.00
_cell.angle_gamma   90.00
#
_symmetry.space_group_name_H-M   'P 1'
#
loop_
_entity.id
_entity.type
_entity.pdbx_description
1 polymer ?
#
loop_
_entity_poly.entity_id
_entity_poly.type
_entity_poly.pdbx_seq_one_letter_code
_entity_poly.pdbx_strand_id
1 'polypeptide(L)'
;MMNKDEAVQKIATAVRLSIAHAEDLYDSFFEKTVVPQYVADWYEENKDEFYLNLHSLAWDMFESLDENDCVPEKALDDDFTRWYRKNKNAFQILVKMHQFGYEVEEEPRYMVRVKGISG
;
A
#
# COMPACT_ATOMS: atom_id res chain seq x y z
N MET A 1 7.01 -19.51 -1.87
CA MET A 1 6.86 -18.46 -2.89
C MET A 1 8.25 -18.00 -3.26
N MET A 2 8.54 -17.78 -4.53
CA MET A 2 9.87 -17.33 -4.96
C MET A 2 10.07 -15.89 -4.53
N ASN A 3 11.13 -15.58 -3.79
CA ASN A 3 11.42 -14.22 -3.33
C ASN A 3 12.13 -13.40 -4.43
N LYS A 4 12.29 -12.09 -4.21
CA LYS A 4 12.93 -11.16 -5.17
C LYS A 4 14.34 -11.65 -5.55
N ASP A 5 15.16 -12.05 -4.58
CA ASP A 5 16.54 -12.48 -4.82
C ASP A 5 16.60 -13.72 -5.73
N GLU A 6 15.75 -14.71 -5.48
CA GLU A 6 15.63 -15.89 -6.34
C GLU A 6 15.17 -15.52 -7.76
N ALA A 7 14.30 -14.51 -7.90
CA ALA A 7 13.87 -13.98 -9.20
C ALA A 7 14.99 -13.30 -9.98
N VAL A 8 15.70 -12.40 -9.31
CA VAL A 8 16.84 -11.69 -9.91
C VAL A 8 17.92 -12.69 -10.35
N GLN A 9 18.24 -13.70 -9.52
CA GLN A 9 19.21 -14.74 -9.88
C GLN A 9 18.80 -15.57 -11.09
N LYS A 10 17.52 -15.94 -11.19
CA LYS A 10 17.01 -16.68 -12.36
C LYS A 10 17.04 -15.82 -13.63
N ILE A 11 16.68 -14.55 -13.56
CA ILE A 11 16.74 -13.61 -14.68
C ILE A 11 18.19 -13.44 -15.15
N ALA A 12 19.10 -13.17 -14.21
CA ALA A 12 20.52 -13.04 -14.49
C ALA A 12 21.09 -14.28 -15.19
N THR A 13 20.71 -15.48 -14.70
CA THR A 13 21.19 -16.76 -15.27
C THR A 13 20.58 -17.06 -16.64
N ALA A 14 19.28 -16.87 -16.81
CA ALA A 14 18.56 -17.21 -18.04
C ALA A 14 18.94 -16.29 -19.21
N VAL A 15 19.09 -14.99 -18.95
CA VAL A 15 19.37 -13.97 -19.97
C VAL A 15 20.86 -13.60 -20.03
N ARG A 16 21.69 -14.16 -19.12
CA ARG A 16 23.13 -13.87 -18.96
C ARG A 16 23.41 -12.39 -18.71
N LEU A 17 22.57 -11.75 -17.91
CA LEU A 17 22.74 -10.37 -17.45
C LEU A 17 23.56 -10.33 -16.14
N SER A 18 24.20 -9.20 -15.85
CA SER A 18 24.72 -8.96 -14.50
C SER A 18 23.56 -8.89 -13.50
N ILE A 19 23.82 -9.19 -12.23
CA ILE A 19 22.83 -9.07 -11.15
C ILE A 19 22.17 -7.68 -11.12
N ALA A 20 22.96 -6.60 -11.23
CA ALA A 20 22.42 -5.22 -11.23
C ALA A 20 21.40 -4.99 -12.36
N HIS A 21 21.76 -5.30 -13.60
CA HIS A 21 20.82 -5.21 -14.73
C HIS A 21 19.60 -6.14 -14.60
N ALA A 22 19.74 -7.30 -13.95
CA ALA A 22 18.61 -8.20 -13.69
C ALA A 22 17.69 -7.66 -12.58
N GLU A 23 18.24 -6.94 -11.61
CA GLU A 23 17.50 -6.23 -10.55
C GLU A 23 16.74 -5.04 -11.13
N ASP A 24 17.40 -4.18 -11.92
CA ASP A 24 16.75 -3.07 -12.63
C ASP A 24 15.60 -3.57 -13.51
N LEU A 25 15.81 -4.70 -14.21
CA LEU A 25 14.77 -5.33 -15.02
C LEU A 25 13.62 -5.85 -14.15
N TYR A 26 13.91 -6.49 -13.01
CA TYR A 26 12.88 -6.95 -12.08
C TYR A 26 12.03 -5.78 -11.57
N ASP A 27 12.68 -4.71 -11.09
CA ASP A 27 11.99 -3.55 -10.55
C ASP A 27 11.15 -2.82 -11.62
N SER A 28 11.53 -2.88 -12.90
CA SER A 28 10.73 -2.34 -14.02
C SER A 28 9.41 -3.08 -14.28
N PHE A 29 9.31 -4.36 -13.88
CA PHE A 29 8.08 -5.14 -13.98
C PHE A 29 7.23 -5.10 -12.71
N PHE A 30 7.86 -4.82 -11.57
CA PHE A 30 7.25 -4.88 -10.24
C PHE A 30 7.43 -3.55 -9.50
N GLU A 31 6.94 -2.48 -10.12
CA GLU A 31 6.98 -1.14 -9.53
C GLU A 31 6.29 -1.12 -8.16
N LYS A 32 6.96 -0.50 -7.19
CA LYS A 32 6.40 -0.28 -5.86
C LYS A 32 5.21 0.68 -5.97
N THR A 33 4.15 0.35 -5.26
CA THR A 33 2.99 1.25 -5.23
C THR A 33 3.27 2.40 -4.27
N VAL A 34 3.05 3.63 -4.73
CA VAL A 34 3.10 4.82 -3.86
C VAL A 34 1.73 4.98 -3.20
N VAL A 35 1.71 5.08 -1.86
CA VAL A 35 0.47 5.17 -1.08
C VAL A 35 0.51 6.30 -0.06
N PRO A 36 -0.66 6.86 0.32
CA PRO A 36 -0.74 7.84 1.41
C PRO A 36 -0.29 7.26 2.75
N GLN A 37 0.21 8.13 3.65
CA GLN A 37 0.70 7.73 4.98
C GLN A 37 -0.34 6.93 5.79
N TYR A 38 -1.59 7.37 5.82
CA TYR A 38 -2.65 6.67 6.57
C TYR A 38 -2.96 5.26 6.03
N VAL A 39 -2.62 4.96 4.76
CA VAL A 39 -2.72 3.61 4.19
C VAL A 39 -1.55 2.75 4.62
N ALA A 40 -0.36 3.32 4.65
CA ALA A 40 0.83 2.67 5.17
C ALA A 40 0.68 2.34 6.66
N ASP A 41 0.15 3.26 7.45
CA ASP A 41 -0.08 3.07 8.89
C ASP A 41 -1.04 1.90 9.13
N TRP A 42 -2.17 1.86 8.41
CA TRP A 42 -3.10 0.72 8.48
C TRP A 42 -2.40 -0.60 8.08
N TYR A 43 -1.60 -0.58 7.00
CA TYR A 43 -0.89 -1.78 6.56
C TYR A 43 0.09 -2.30 7.62
N GLU A 44 0.90 -1.43 8.23
CA GLU A 44 1.88 -1.83 9.24
C GLU A 44 1.23 -2.40 10.50
N GLU A 45 0.07 -1.88 10.91
CA GLU A 45 -0.73 -2.42 12.01
C GLU A 45 -1.32 -3.80 11.69
N ASN A 46 -1.58 -4.09 10.40
CA ASN A 46 -2.31 -5.28 9.96
C ASN A 46 -1.45 -6.32 9.23
N LYS A 47 -0.13 -6.14 9.12
CA LYS A 47 0.74 -6.98 8.28
C LYS A 47 0.96 -8.42 8.79
N ASP A 48 0.96 -8.61 10.12
CA ASP A 48 1.38 -9.88 10.73
C ASP A 48 0.36 -11.03 10.51
N GLU A 49 -0.86 -10.70 10.08
CA GLU A 49 -1.87 -11.63 9.56
C GLU A 49 -2.61 -11.02 8.37
N PHE A 50 -1.84 -10.44 7.42
CA PHE A 50 -2.37 -9.58 6.35
C PHE A 50 -3.63 -10.12 5.65
N TYR A 51 -3.65 -11.39 5.26
CA TYR A 51 -4.80 -11.97 4.56
C TYR A 51 -6.06 -12.10 5.44
N LEU A 52 -5.90 -12.39 6.73
CA LEU A 52 -7.03 -12.45 7.67
C LEU A 52 -7.57 -11.05 7.94
N ASN A 53 -6.67 -10.08 8.16
CA ASN A 53 -7.05 -8.68 8.38
C ASN A 53 -7.71 -8.07 7.15
N LEU A 54 -7.22 -8.40 5.94
CA LEU A 54 -7.85 -7.96 4.69
C LEU A 54 -9.24 -8.58 4.49
N HIS A 55 -9.43 -9.85 4.88
CA HIS A 55 -10.75 -10.49 4.85
C HIS A 55 -11.70 -9.87 5.88
N SER A 56 -11.22 -9.59 7.10
CA SER A 56 -11.99 -8.87 8.13
C SER A 56 -12.42 -7.49 7.63
N LEU A 57 -11.50 -6.73 7.03
CA LEU A 57 -11.82 -5.45 6.43
C LEU A 57 -12.92 -5.56 5.37
N ALA A 58 -12.83 -6.54 4.46
CA ALA A 58 -13.86 -6.74 3.46
C ALA A 58 -15.21 -7.08 4.10
N TRP A 59 -15.22 -7.94 5.12
CA TRP A 59 -16.41 -8.35 5.86
C TRP A 59 -17.09 -7.16 6.56
N ASP A 60 -16.32 -6.39 7.34
CA ASP A 60 -16.80 -5.20 8.05
C ASP A 60 -17.42 -4.19 7.08
N MET A 61 -16.86 -4.09 5.88
CA MET A 61 -17.35 -3.21 4.84
C MET A 61 -18.68 -3.66 4.24
N PHE A 62 -18.88 -4.98 4.10
CA PHE A 62 -20.16 -5.55 3.67
C PHE A 62 -21.24 -5.43 4.75
N GLU A 63 -20.93 -5.78 6.00
CA GLU A 63 -21.88 -5.67 7.12
C GLU A 63 -22.31 -4.23 7.40
N SER A 64 -21.43 -3.26 7.13
CA SER A 64 -21.75 -1.85 7.31
C SER A 64 -22.76 -1.28 6.30
N LEU A 65 -23.16 -2.02 5.26
CA LEU A 65 -24.14 -1.56 4.26
C LEU A 65 -25.56 -1.80 4.77
N ASP A 66 -26.37 -0.76 4.90
CA ASP A 66 -27.82 -0.90 5.09
C ASP A 66 -28.47 -1.59 3.88
N GLU A 67 -29.43 -2.47 4.14
CA GLU A 67 -30.16 -3.30 3.17
C GLU A 67 -30.96 -2.45 2.16
N ASN A 68 -31.31 -1.21 2.54
CA ASN A 68 -32.17 -0.32 1.75
C ASN A 68 -31.48 0.88 1.10
N ASP A 69 -30.39 1.39 1.66
CA ASP A 69 -29.60 2.47 1.08
C ASP A 69 -28.13 2.14 1.37
N CYS A 70 -27.24 2.19 0.37
CA CYS A 70 -25.80 1.92 0.53
C CYS A 70 -25.09 2.98 1.41
N VAL A 71 -25.58 3.23 2.62
CA VAL A 71 -25.16 4.24 3.59
C VAL A 71 -24.71 3.51 4.85
N PRO A 72 -23.47 3.76 5.32
CA PRO A 72 -22.95 3.10 6.51
C PRO A 72 -23.76 3.37 7.78
N GLU A 73 -24.16 2.32 8.49
CA GLU A 73 -24.81 2.45 9.81
C GLU A 73 -23.83 2.99 10.88
N LYS A 74 -22.54 2.67 10.73
CA LYS A 74 -21.44 3.27 11.50
C LYS A 74 -20.74 4.31 10.64
N ALA A 75 -20.51 5.50 11.18
CA ALA A 75 -19.65 6.48 10.55
C ALA A 75 -18.25 5.86 10.39
N LEU A 76 -17.94 5.37 9.20
CA LEU A 76 -16.61 4.96 8.78
C LEU A 76 -15.80 6.24 8.54
N ASP A 77 -15.47 6.91 9.63
CA ASP A 77 -14.95 8.28 9.63
C ASP A 77 -13.42 8.35 9.56
N ASP A 78 -12.74 7.20 9.56
CA ASP A 78 -11.30 7.19 9.38
C ASP A 78 -10.91 7.34 7.89
N ASP A 79 -9.75 7.97 7.65
CA ASP A 79 -9.25 8.30 6.32
C ASP A 79 -8.93 7.05 5.47
N PHE A 80 -8.54 5.95 6.12
CA PHE A 80 -8.24 4.69 5.46
C PHE A 80 -9.50 4.06 4.87
N THR A 81 -10.57 3.95 5.65
CA THR A 81 -11.82 3.33 5.20
C THR A 81 -12.47 4.15 4.08
N ARG A 82 -12.37 5.48 4.17
CA ARG A 82 -12.78 6.39 3.09
C ARG A 82 -11.96 6.17 1.83
N TRP A 83 -10.64 6.02 1.95
CA TRP A 83 -9.76 5.72 0.83
C TRP A 83 -10.10 4.37 0.22
N TYR A 84 -10.33 3.33 1.02
CA TYR A 84 -10.66 1.99 0.55
C TYR A 84 -11.93 1.97 -0.30
N ARG A 85 -12.99 2.69 0.11
CA ARG A 85 -14.26 2.78 -0.64
C ARG A 85 -14.13 3.55 -1.95
N LYS A 86 -13.36 4.64 -1.94
CA LYS A 86 -13.19 5.48 -3.13
C LYS A 86 -12.32 4.80 -4.19
N ASN A 87 -11.42 3.91 -3.77
CA ASN A 87 -10.47 3.25 -4.65
C ASN A 87 -10.96 1.86 -5.05
N LYS A 88 -11.45 1.72 -6.29
CA LYS A 88 -11.85 0.41 -6.86
C LYS A 88 -10.74 -0.64 -6.84
N ASN A 89 -9.49 -0.21 -6.80
CA ASN A 89 -8.30 -1.06 -6.77
C ASN A 89 -7.68 -1.17 -5.37
N ALA A 90 -8.34 -0.68 -4.29
CA ALA A 90 -7.78 -0.67 -2.94
C ALA A 90 -7.28 -2.05 -2.49
N PHE A 91 -8.09 -3.08 -2.73
CA PHE A 91 -7.71 -4.47 -2.44
C PHE A 91 -6.43 -4.89 -3.19
N GLN A 92 -6.35 -4.56 -4.49
CA GLN A 92 -5.16 -4.88 -5.29
C GLN A 92 -3.93 -4.11 -4.82
N ILE A 93 -4.10 -2.84 -4.42
CA ILE A 93 -3.03 -2.01 -3.89
C ILE A 93 -2.47 -2.62 -2.60
N LEU A 94 -3.33 -2.95 -1.63
CA LEU A 94 -2.91 -3.57 -0.38
C LEU A 94 -2.16 -4.89 -0.62
N VAL A 95 -2.65 -5.72 -1.55
CA VAL A 95 -1.97 -6.98 -1.91
C VAL A 95 -0.61 -6.71 -2.56
N LYS A 96 -0.49 -5.70 -3.43
CA LYS A 96 0.78 -5.30 -4.03
C LYS A 96 1.76 -4.75 -3.00
N MET A 97 1.29 -3.94 -2.05
CA MET A 97 2.10 -3.45 -0.92
C MET A 97 2.70 -4.63 -0.14
N HIS A 98 1.91 -5.67 0.10
CA HIS A 98 2.38 -6.87 0.80
C HIS A 98 3.38 -7.70 -0.01
N GLN A 99 3.20 -7.80 -1.33
CA GLN A 99 4.03 -8.65 -2.21
C GLN A 99 5.34 -7.99 -2.63
N PHE A 100 5.29 -6.70 -2.98
CA PHE A 100 6.39 -5.99 -3.63
C PHE A 100 6.95 -4.83 -2.78
N GLY A 101 6.34 -4.58 -1.62
CA GLY A 101 6.61 -3.38 -0.83
C GLY A 101 5.91 -2.15 -1.42
N TYR A 102 6.16 -1.01 -0.79
CA TYR A 102 5.50 0.25 -1.13
C TYR A 102 6.39 1.43 -0.77
N GLU A 103 6.03 2.59 -1.30
CA GLU A 103 6.62 3.88 -0.96
C GLU A 103 5.52 4.77 -0.41
N VAL A 104 5.84 5.61 0.58
CA VAL A 104 4.87 6.54 1.14
C VAL A 104 4.96 7.86 0.39
N GLU A 105 3.81 8.43 0.01
CA GLU A 105 3.74 9.76 -0.58
C GLU A 105 4.42 10.78 0.35
N GLU A 106 5.45 11.46 -0.16
CA GLU A 106 6.09 12.53 0.59
C GLU A 106 5.11 13.70 0.76
N GLU A 107 4.64 13.94 1.99
CA GLU A 107 3.83 15.12 2.25
C GLU A 107 4.63 16.40 1.97
N PRO A 108 4.01 17.43 1.35
CA PRO A 108 4.67 18.71 1.14
C PRO A 108 5.05 19.33 2.48
N ARG A 109 6.36 19.34 2.79
CA ARG A 109 6.88 19.96 4.02
C ARG A 109 6.76 21.48 3.90
N TYR A 110 5.79 22.07 4.61
CA TYR A 110 5.68 23.52 4.70
C TYR A 110 6.69 24.04 5.73
N MET A 111 7.68 24.83 5.29
CA MET A 111 8.52 25.62 6.20
C MET A 111 7.66 26.73 6.83
N VAL A 112 7.26 26.54 8.09
CA VAL A 112 6.65 27.61 8.88
C VAL A 112 7.74 28.59 9.30
N ARG A 113 7.81 29.74 8.63
CA ARG A 113 8.64 30.87 9.08
C ARG A 113 7.87 31.67 10.12
N VAL A 114 8.20 31.49 11.40
CA VAL A 114 7.65 32.32 12.48
C VAL A 114 8.30 33.70 12.43
N LYS A 115 7.52 34.73 12.08
CA LYS A 115 8.01 36.11 11.98
C LYS A 115 8.19 36.68 13.39
N GLY A 116 9.43 37.01 13.77
CA GLY A 116 9.75 37.67 15.06
C GLY A 116 10.64 36.88 16.02
N ILE A 117 11.08 35.68 15.67
CA ILE A 117 12.13 34.96 16.40
C ILE A 117 13.46 35.26 15.69
N SER A 118 14.16 36.29 16.15
CA SER A 118 15.55 36.56 15.80
C SER A 118 16.45 35.50 16.44
N GLY A 119 17.09 34.68 15.60
CA GLY A 119 18.32 33.95 15.89
C GLY A 119 19.46 34.57 15.11
#